data_AF-A0A9D4JZH9-F1
#
_entry.id   AF-A0A9D4JZH9-F1
#
_cell.length_a   1.000
_cell.length_b   1.000
_cell.length_c   1.000
_cell.angle_alpha   90.00
_cell.angle_beta   90.00
_cell.angle_gamma   90.00
#
_symmetry.space_group_name_H-M   'P 1'
#
loop_
_entity.id
_entity.type
_entity.pdbx_description
1 polymer ?
#
loop_
_entity_poly.entity_id
_entity_poly.type
_entity_poly.pdbx_seq_one_letter_code
_entity_poly.pdbx_strand_id
1 'polypeptide(L)'
;MSVVKSENTATRNASRNRLVRETQRKLKEPVTKFLKACVQLSFIEKHLIDLSRGFEAAKRDGNQCFLYNMRINMWTLECVLSILSEYVFMRVEDIIMLRHDVRILMRHKIVESDEEYEGEGD
;
A
#
# COMPACT_ATOMS: atom_id res chain seq x y z
N MET A 1 -28.74 -18.99 -33.03
CA MET A 1 -28.30 -19.22 -31.63
C MET A 1 -27.02 -18.45 -31.23
N SER A 2 -26.38 -17.67 -32.11
CA SER A 2 -25.13 -16.95 -31.81
C SER A 2 -25.29 -15.61 -31.07
N VAL A 3 -26.43 -14.93 -31.21
CA VAL A 3 -26.67 -13.58 -30.63
C VAL A 3 -26.70 -13.62 -29.09
N VAL A 4 -27.30 -14.66 -28.50
CA VAL A 4 -27.44 -14.83 -27.05
C VAL A 4 -26.09 -15.06 -26.34
N LYS A 5 -25.12 -15.70 -27.01
CA LYS A 5 -23.75 -15.86 -26.47
C LYS A 5 -22.99 -14.53 -26.44
N SER A 6 -23.26 -13.62 -27.39
CA SER A 6 -22.59 -12.30 -27.48
C SER A 6 -23.11 -11.27 -26.46
N GLU A 7 -24.41 -11.30 -26.13
CA GLU A 7 -24.98 -10.44 -25.09
C GLU A 7 -24.50 -10.83 -23.69
N ASN A 8 -24.36 -12.13 -23.43
CA ASN A 8 -23.87 -12.63 -22.14
C ASN A 8 -22.40 -12.26 -21.88
N THR A 9 -21.54 -12.27 -22.90
CA THR A 9 -20.13 -11.86 -22.76
C THR A 9 -19.97 -10.35 -22.61
N ALA A 10 -20.76 -9.54 -23.33
CA ALA A 10 -20.75 -8.08 -23.18
C ALA A 10 -21.17 -7.65 -21.76
N THR A 11 -22.23 -8.25 -21.22
CA THR A 11 -22.76 -7.93 -19.88
C THR A 11 -21.80 -8.37 -18.77
N ARG A 12 -21.15 -9.53 -18.93
CA ARG A 12 -20.12 -10.04 -18.01
C ARG A 12 -18.87 -9.14 -18.00
N ASN A 13 -18.46 -8.64 -19.17
CA ASN A 13 -17.35 -7.71 -19.31
C ASN A 13 -17.64 -6.34 -18.68
N ALA A 14 -18.85 -5.83 -18.82
CA ALA A 14 -19.27 -4.57 -18.19
C ALA A 14 -19.24 -4.66 -16.65
N SER A 15 -19.79 -5.74 -16.08
CA SER A 15 -19.77 -6.00 -14.64
C SER A 15 -18.34 -6.14 -14.10
N ARG A 16 -17.44 -6.82 -14.83
CA ARG A 16 -16.02 -6.93 -14.46
C ARG A 16 -15.31 -5.59 -14.48
N ASN A 17 -15.51 -4.78 -15.53
CA ASN A 17 -14.91 -3.45 -15.62
C ASN A 17 -15.36 -2.54 -14.48
N ARG A 18 -16.62 -2.67 -14.04
CA ARG A 18 -17.13 -1.98 -12.86
C ARG A 18 -16.41 -2.43 -11.60
N LEU A 19 -16.24 -3.74 -11.40
CA LEU A 19 -15.53 -4.31 -10.25
C LEU A 19 -14.06 -3.86 -10.20
N VAL A 20 -13.35 -3.89 -11.33
CA VAL A 20 -11.96 -3.40 -11.41
C VAL A 20 -11.86 -1.94 -11.00
N ARG A 21 -12.75 -1.08 -11.52
CA ARG A 21 -12.77 0.36 -11.17
C ARG A 21 -13.09 0.58 -9.69
N GLU A 22 -13.96 -0.23 -9.12
CA GLU A 22 -14.31 -0.16 -7.71
C GLU A 22 -13.12 -0.58 -6.83
N THR A 23 -12.47 -1.71 -7.13
CA THR A 23 -11.28 -2.17 -6.39
C THR A 23 -10.11 -1.20 -6.53
N GLN A 24 -9.90 -0.61 -7.71
CA GLN A 24 -8.92 0.46 -7.91
C GLN A 24 -9.21 1.71 -7.07
N ARG A 25 -10.49 2.10 -6.96
CA ARG A 25 -10.91 3.22 -6.11
C ARG A 25 -10.63 2.93 -4.65
N LYS A 26 -10.96 1.72 -4.18
CA LYS A 26 -10.68 1.25 -2.82
C LYS A 26 -9.18 1.20 -2.51
N LEU A 27 -8.33 0.97 -3.51
CA LEU A 27 -6.87 0.95 -3.34
C LEU A 27 -6.21 2.33 -3.28
N LYS A 28 -6.75 3.33 -3.97
CA LYS A 28 -6.08 4.64 -4.17
C LYS A 28 -5.81 5.38 -2.85
N GLU A 29 -6.81 5.46 -1.98
CA GLU A 29 -6.70 6.19 -0.72
C GLU A 29 -5.76 5.49 0.28
N PRO A 30 -5.90 4.17 0.55
CA PRO A 30 -4.96 3.43 1.39
C PRO A 30 -3.51 3.54 0.93
N VAL A 31 -3.25 3.39 -0.37
CA VAL A 31 -1.88 3.54 -0.93
C VAL A 31 -1.34 4.94 -0.68
N THR A 32 -2.16 5.97 -0.87
CA THR A 32 -1.72 7.36 -0.64
C THR A 32 -1.40 7.60 0.83
N LYS A 33 -2.23 7.12 1.75
CA LYS A 33 -2.00 7.24 3.19
C LYS A 33 -0.76 6.45 3.63
N PHE A 34 -0.60 5.24 3.12
CA PHE A 34 0.57 4.40 3.36
C PHE A 34 1.86 5.08 2.92
N LEU A 35 1.93 5.61 1.69
CA LEU A 35 3.12 6.30 1.20
C LEU A 35 3.46 7.54 2.05
N LYS A 36 2.44 8.31 2.47
CA LYS A 36 2.64 9.43 3.40
C LYS A 36 3.20 8.96 4.74
N ALA A 37 2.66 7.87 5.28
CA ALA A 37 3.14 7.28 6.53
C ALA A 37 4.59 6.80 6.41
N CYS A 38 4.99 6.16 5.30
CA CYS A 38 6.38 5.78 5.05
C CYS A 38 7.32 7.00 5.01
N VAL A 39 6.92 8.09 4.34
CA VAL A 39 7.73 9.32 4.30
C VAL A 39 7.86 9.94 5.69
N GLN A 40 6.76 9.97 6.46
CA GLN A 40 6.77 10.46 7.84
C GLN A 40 7.65 9.59 8.74
N LEU A 41 7.60 8.27 8.58
CA LEU A 41 8.42 7.32 9.33
C LEU A 41 9.90 7.60 9.10
N SER A 42 10.35 7.67 7.84
CA SER A 42 11.74 7.96 7.51
C SER A 42 12.20 9.33 8.01
N PHE A 43 11.31 10.33 8.01
CA PHE A 43 11.62 11.65 8.56
C PHE A 43 11.83 11.59 10.09
N ILE A 44 10.96 10.89 10.81
CA ILE A 44 11.04 10.73 12.27
C ILE A 44 12.29 9.95 12.66
N GLU A 45 12.60 8.85 11.97
CA GLU A 45 13.82 8.06 12.19
C GLU A 45 15.07 8.92 12.07
N LYS A 46 15.17 9.70 10.99
CA LYS A 46 16.28 10.63 10.80
C LYS A 46 16.35 11.66 11.94
N HIS A 47 15.22 12.24 12.31
CA HIS A 47 15.19 13.25 13.36
C HIS A 47 15.60 12.68 14.72
N LEU A 48 15.21 11.44 15.03
CA LEU A 48 15.61 10.74 16.25
C LEU A 48 17.12 10.49 16.29
N ILE A 49 17.74 10.12 15.16
CA ILE A 49 19.19 9.99 15.04
C ILE A 49 19.89 11.33 15.32
N ASP A 50 19.40 12.42 14.73
CA ASP A 50 19.99 13.75 14.92
C ASP A 50 19.84 14.23 16.37
N LEU A 51 18.68 14.00 17.00
CA LEU A 51 18.45 14.29 18.41
C LEU A 51 19.35 13.46 19.33
N SER A 52 19.54 12.18 19.04
CA SER A 52 20.42 11.30 19.82
C SER A 52 21.87 11.78 19.77
N ARG A 53 22.34 12.25 18.60
CA ARG A 53 23.66 12.87 18.45
C ARG A 53 23.77 14.18 19.22
N GLY A 54 22.74 15.02 19.16
CA GLY A 54 22.67 16.28 19.91
C GLY A 54 22.66 16.05 21.43
N PHE A 55 21.96 15.01 21.89
CA PHE A 55 21.90 14.62 23.29
C PHE A 55 23.29 14.21 23.81
N GLU A 56 24.03 13.37 23.09
CA GLU A 56 25.39 12.97 23.48
C GLU A 56 26.39 14.14 23.44
N ALA A 57 26.18 15.13 22.56
CA ALA A 57 26.95 16.38 22.61
C ALA A 57 26.63 17.19 23.88
N ALA A 58 25.35 17.46 24.15
CA ALA A 58 24.94 18.22 25.33
C ALA A 58 25.30 17.54 26.66
N LYS A 59 25.41 16.20 26.66
CA LYS A 59 25.84 15.42 27.83
C LYS A 59 27.28 15.74 28.20
N ARG A 60 28.14 15.99 27.20
CA ARG A 60 29.53 16.44 27.42
C ARG A 60 29.58 17.86 27.96
N ASP A 61 28.63 18.71 27.57
CA ASP A 61 28.56 20.11 27.98
C ASP A 61 27.91 20.32 29.37
N GLY A 62 27.36 19.26 29.98
CA GLY A 62 26.83 19.28 31.35
C GLY A 62 25.51 20.04 31.55
N ASN A 63 24.81 20.42 30.48
CA ASN A 63 23.57 21.19 30.56
C ASN A 63 22.35 20.30 30.86
N GLN A 64 22.01 20.15 32.15
CA GLN A 64 20.95 19.26 32.61
C GLN A 64 19.54 19.63 32.12
N CYS A 65 19.21 20.92 32.05
CA CYS A 65 17.89 21.36 31.56
C CYS A 65 17.72 21.03 30.07
N PHE A 66 18.77 21.25 29.27
CA PHE A 66 18.75 20.91 27.86
C PHE A 66 18.66 19.39 27.62
N LEU A 67 19.38 18.60 28.42
CA LEU A 67 19.32 17.14 28.39
C LEU A 67 17.92 16.60 28.70
N TYR A 68 17.25 17.16 29.71
CA TYR A 68 15.90 16.76 30.08
C TYR A 68 14.91 17.00 28.92
N ASN A 69 14.96 18.19 28.31
CA ASN A 69 14.11 18.52 27.16
C ASN A 69 14.39 17.61 25.95
N MET A 70 15.67 17.34 25.65
CA MET A 70 16.03 16.41 24.59
C MET A 70 15.53 14.99 24.85
N ARG A 71 15.60 14.51 26.10
CA ARG A 71 15.08 13.19 26.47
C ARG A 71 13.58 13.08 26.27
N ILE A 72 12.81 14.11 26.63
CA ILE A 72 11.36 14.14 26.38
C ILE A 72 11.07 14.09 24.87
N ASN A 73 11.79 14.88 24.07
CA ASN A 73 11.62 14.91 22.63
C ASN A 73 11.95 13.56 21.99
N MET A 74 13.05 12.92 22.39
CA MET A 74 13.42 11.58 21.93
C MET A 74 12.33 10.56 22.26
N TRP A 75 11.87 10.51 23.52
CA TRP A 75 10.83 9.58 23.95
C TRP A 75 9.53 9.77 23.18
N THR A 76 9.14 11.03 22.95
CA THR A 76 7.95 11.36 22.15
C THR A 76 8.09 10.86 20.71
N LEU A 77 9.24 11.08 20.07
CA LEU A 77 9.49 10.59 18.73
C LEU A 77 9.55 9.06 18.66
N GLU A 78 10.14 8.39 19.66
CA GLU A 78 10.16 6.92 19.76
C GLU A 78 8.73 6.34 19.85
N CYS A 79 7.87 6.95 20.68
CA CYS A 79 6.47 6.54 20.77
C CYS A 79 5.73 6.72 19.43
N VAL A 80 5.88 7.87 18.78
CA VAL A 80 5.24 8.12 17.47
C VAL A 80 5.78 7.15 16.41
N LEU A 81 7.09 6.89 16.42
CA LEU A 81 7.73 5.95 15.50
C LEU A 81 7.17 4.53 15.66
N SER A 82 7.00 4.07 16.91
CA SER A 82 6.44 2.75 17.20
C SER A 82 5.02 2.60 16.65
N ILE A 83 4.14 3.57 16.91
CA ILE A 83 2.75 3.55 16.44
C ILE A 83 2.69 3.62 14.90
N LEU A 84 3.51 4.48 14.28
CA LEU A 84 3.51 4.65 12.84
C LEU A 84 4.07 3.42 12.12
N SER A 85 5.10 2.80 12.68
CA SER A 85 5.68 1.56 12.17
C SER A 85 4.66 0.42 12.17
N GLU A 86 3.91 0.26 13.26
CA GLU A 86 2.84 -0.72 13.36
C GLU A 86 1.73 -0.46 12.32
N TYR A 87 1.30 0.80 12.19
CA TYR A 87 0.34 1.19 11.15
C TYR A 87 0.83 0.85 9.73
N VAL A 88 2.09 1.17 9.42
CA VAL A 88 2.70 0.89 8.12
C VAL A 88 2.69 -0.62 7.88
N PHE A 89 3.14 -1.43 8.86
CA PHE A 89 3.18 -2.88 8.75
C PHE A 89 1.81 -3.48 8.44
N MET A 90 0.78 -3.11 9.22
CA MET A 90 -0.59 -3.59 9.00
C MET A 90 -1.13 -3.21 7.61
N ARG A 91 -0.80 -2.03 7.10
CA ARG A 91 -1.32 -1.54 5.81
C ARG A 91 -0.59 -2.10 4.59
N VAL A 92 0.64 -2.58 4.73
CA VAL A 92 1.37 -3.23 3.63
C VAL A 92 0.58 -4.43 3.10
N GLU A 93 0.12 -5.30 4.00
CA GLU A 93 -0.59 -6.53 3.64
C GLU A 93 -1.90 -6.23 2.91
N ASP A 94 -2.71 -5.31 3.45
CA ASP A 94 -3.95 -4.84 2.82
C ASP A 94 -3.71 -4.34 1.38
N ILE A 95 -2.65 -3.54 1.18
CA ILE A 95 -2.30 -2.97 -0.12
C ILE A 95 -1.82 -4.05 -1.09
N ILE A 96 -1.02 -5.01 -0.62
CA ILE A 96 -0.54 -6.12 -1.44
C ILE A 96 -1.72 -6.97 -1.92
N MET A 97 -2.64 -7.32 -1.01
CA MET A 97 -3.83 -8.10 -1.33
C MET A 97 -4.73 -7.38 -2.33
N LEU A 98 -5.05 -6.11 -2.10
CA LEU A 98 -5.86 -5.33 -3.04
C LEU A 98 -5.19 -5.15 -4.41
N ARG A 99 -3.85 -5.00 -4.47
CA ARG A 99 -3.10 -4.95 -5.73
C ARG A 99 -3.14 -6.29 -6.46
N HIS A 100 -3.06 -7.39 -5.72
CA HIS A 100 -3.16 -8.73 -6.26
C HIS A 100 -4.56 -8.99 -6.85
N ASP A 101 -5.63 -8.60 -6.15
CA ASP A 101 -7.01 -8.73 -6.63
C ASP A 101 -7.25 -7.96 -7.93
N VAL A 102 -6.79 -6.71 -7.99
CA VAL A 102 -6.85 -5.91 -9.23
C VAL A 102 -6.12 -6.63 -10.37
N ARG A 103 -4.96 -7.22 -10.10
CA ARG A 103 -4.17 -7.95 -11.11
C ARG A 103 -4.90 -9.20 -11.60
N ILE A 104 -5.52 -9.99 -10.72
CA ILE A 104 -6.32 -11.16 -11.10
C ILE A 104 -7.50 -10.75 -11.97
N LEU A 105 -8.26 -9.73 -11.54
CA LEU A 105 -9.42 -9.24 -12.26
C LEU A 105 -9.06 -8.70 -13.65
N MET A 106 -7.86 -8.12 -13.81
CA MET A 106 -7.35 -7.68 -15.11
C MET A 106 -6.81 -8.83 -15.98
N ARG A 107 -6.12 -9.83 -15.41
CA ARG A 107 -5.49 -10.95 -16.15
C ARG A 107 -6.46 -11.96 -16.74
N HIS A 108 -7.68 -12.11 -16.22
CA HIS A 108 -8.74 -12.95 -16.82
C HIS A 108 -9.24 -12.48 -18.21
N LYS A 109 -8.46 -11.64 -18.91
CA LYS A 109 -8.72 -11.18 -20.27
C LYS A 109 -8.15 -12.14 -21.35
N ILE A 110 -7.41 -13.20 -20.98
CA ILE A 110 -6.53 -13.94 -21.93
C ILE A 110 -6.86 -15.45 -22.12
N VAL A 111 -7.87 -16.05 -21.47
CA VAL A 111 -8.04 -17.54 -21.52
C VAL A 111 -9.35 -18.04 -22.13
N GLU A 112 -10.16 -17.22 -22.82
CA GLU A 112 -11.40 -17.73 -23.46
C GLU A 112 -11.58 -17.28 -24.92
N SER A 113 -10.52 -17.36 -25.72
CA SER A 113 -10.69 -17.41 -27.19
C SER A 113 -9.53 -18.16 -27.82
N ASP A 114 -9.90 -19.07 -28.73
CA ASP A 114 -9.07 -19.90 -29.61
C ASP A 114 -8.69 -21.23 -28.93
N GLU A 115 -9.23 -22.41 -29.28
CA GLU A 115 -9.73 -22.89 -30.57
C GLU A 115 -10.85 -23.94 -30.35
N GLU A 116 -12.09 -23.62 -30.73
CA GLU A 116 -13.01 -24.63 -31.29
C GLU A 116 -12.68 -24.68 -32.79
N TYR A 117 -11.84 -25.64 -33.21
CA TYR A 117 -11.82 -26.06 -34.61
C TYR A 117 -12.50 -27.42 -34.68
N GLU A 118 -13.75 -27.38 -35.14
CA GLU A 118 -14.50 -28.51 -35.65
C GLU A 118 -13.72 -29.20 -36.78
N GLY A 119 -13.84 -30.53 -36.86
CA GLY A 119 -13.25 -31.31 -37.94
C GLY A 119 -14.02 -31.23 -39.26
N GLU A 120 -13.27 -31.26 -40.35
CA GLU A 120 -13.60 -31.83 -41.66
C GLU A 120 -12.33 -32.61 -42.05
N GLY A 121 -12.32 -33.92 -42.34
CA GLY A 121 -13.20 -34.62 -43.25
C GLY A 121 -12.42 -34.90 -44.54
N ASP A 122 -11.67 -36.01 -44.57
CA ASP A 122 -11.38 -36.80 -45.77
C ASP A 122 -11.05 -38.25 -45.38
#